data_AF-A0A964MED5-F1
#
_entry.id   AF-A0A964MED5-F1
#
_cell.length_a   1.000
_cell.length_b   1.000
_cell.length_c   1.000
_cell.angle_alpha   90.00
_cell.angle_beta   90.00
_cell.angle_gamma   90.00
#
_symmetry.space_group_name_H-M   'P 1'
#
loop_
_entity.id
_entity.type
_entity.pdbx_description
1 polymer ?
#
loop_
_entity_poly.entity_id
_entity_poly.type
_entity_poly.pdbx_seq_one_letter_code
_entity_poly.pdbx_strand_id
1 'polypeptide(L)' 'MNGQLKVFSGTANADLTREICAEIGCPLGDCTISRFSDGELRIKINENIRGADVFMVQPTFAPADHLMELLILVDAAR' A
#
# COMPACT_ATOMS: atom_id res chain seq x y z
N MET A 1 1.31 -19.21 -8.99
CA MET A 1 0.50 -18.09 -8.48
C MET A 1 -0.70 -18.70 -7.78
N ASN A 2 -0.54 -19.05 -6.50
CA ASN A 2 -1.56 -19.70 -5.68
C ASN A 2 -1.77 -18.93 -4.35
N GLY A 3 -1.22 -17.71 -4.24
CA GLY A 3 -1.37 -16.86 -3.06
C GLY A 3 -2.69 -16.11 -3.10
N GLN A 4 -3.24 -15.79 -1.93
CA GLN A 4 -4.38 -14.88 -1.85
C GLN A 4 -3.95 -13.51 -2.39
N LEU A 5 -4.73 -12.92 -3.31
CA LEU A 5 -4.45 -11.58 -3.83
C LEU A 5 -4.66 -10.53 -2.72
N LYS A 6 -3.68 -9.65 -2.53
CA LYS A 6 -3.77 -8.49 -1.63
C LYS A 6 -3.33 -7.23 -2.36
N VAL A 7 -4.16 -6.20 -2.34
CA VAL A 7 -3.86 -4.91 -2.99
C VAL A 7 -3.81 -3.83 -1.93
N PHE A 8 -2.71 -3.09 -1.86
CA PHE A 8 -2.53 -1.96 -0.94
C PHE A 8 -2.35 -0.66 -1.72
N SER A 9 -2.74 0.45 -1.10
CA SER A 9 -2.52 1.79 -1.63
C SER A 9 -1.56 2.56 -0.73
N GLY A 10 -0.66 3.32 -1.33
CA GLY A 10 -0.05 4.45 -0.62
C GLY A 10 -0.97 5.68 -0.61
N THR A 11 -0.49 6.84 -0.14
CA THR A 11 -1.34 8.03 -0.03
C THR A 11 -1.47 8.83 -1.33
N ALA A 12 -0.69 8.52 -2.37
CA ALA A 12 -0.63 9.36 -3.57
C ALA A 12 -1.93 9.32 -4.40
N ASN A 13 -2.61 8.16 -4.45
CA ASN A 13 -3.91 8.05 -5.11
C ASN A 13 -4.71 6.83 -4.62
N ALA A 14 -5.35 6.96 -3.46
CA ALA A 14 -6.18 5.89 -2.90
C ALA A 14 -7.47 5.63 -3.68
N ASP A 15 -8.02 6.64 -4.36
CA ASP A 15 -9.26 6.52 -5.13
C ASP A 15 -9.05 5.58 -6.32
N LEU A 16 -7.97 5.76 -7.08
CA LEU A 16 -7.60 4.86 -8.17
C LEU A 16 -7.44 3.41 -7.69
N THR A 17 -6.80 3.20 -6.54
CA THR A 17 -6.63 1.84 -6.00
C THR A 17 -7.98 1.21 -5.65
N ARG A 18 -8.93 1.98 -5.13
CA ARG A 18 -10.30 1.50 -4.86
C ARG A 18 -11.04 1.14 -6.14
N GLU A 19 -10.89 1.94 -7.21
CA GLU A 19 -11.45 1.62 -8.52
C GLU A 19 -10.86 0.32 -9.08
N ILE A 20 -9.53 0.15 -9.03
CA ILE A 20 -8.87 -1.10 -9.44
C ILE A 20 -9.41 -2.30 -8.65
N CYS A 21 -9.54 -2.17 -7.33
CA CYS A 21 -10.08 -3.21 -6.46
C CYS A 21 -11.53 -3.58 -6.80
N ALA A 22 -12.36 -2.58 -7.12
CA ALA A 22 -13.74 -2.78 -7.54
C ALA A 22 -13.84 -3.52 -8.87
N GLU A 23 -13.00 -3.17 -9.85
CA GLU A 23 -12.97 -3.80 -11.18
C GLU A 23 -12.52 -5.27 -11.12
N ILE A 24 -11.56 -5.60 -10.25
CA ILE A 24 -11.05 -6.98 -10.11
C ILE A 24 -11.77 -7.79 -9.02
N GLY A 25 -12.73 -7.19 -8.32
CA GLY A 25 -13.56 -7.85 -7.32
C GLY A 25 -12.83 -8.27 -6.05
N CYS A 26 -11.84 -7.49 -5.58
CA CYS A 26 -11.13 -7.74 -4.32
C CYS A 26 -11.29 -6.58 -3.32
N PRO A 27 -11.19 -6.82 -2.01
CA PRO A 27 -11.13 -5.73 -1.03
C PRO A 27 -9.78 -5.02 -1.09
N LEU A 28 -9.78 -3.71 -0.80
CA LEU A 28 -8.57 -2.96 -0.52
C LEU A 28 -7.97 -3.47 0.81
N GLY A 29 -6.67 -3.71 0.81
CA GLY A 29 -5.95 -4.17 1.99
C GLY A 29 -5.89 -3.12 3.10
N ASP A 30 -5.87 -3.58 4.35
CA ASP A 30 -5.82 -2.73 5.53
C ASP A 30 -4.37 -2.36 5.85
N CYS A 31 -4.05 -1.08 5.65
CA CYS A 31 -2.79 -0.50 6.08
C CYS A 31 -3.00 0.90 6.66
N THR A 32 -2.16 1.26 7.62
CA THR A 32 -2.10 2.59 8.20
C THR A 32 -0.81 3.26 7.75
N ILE A 33 -0.94 4.42 7.11
CA ILE A 33 0.16 5.31 6.77
C ILE A 33 -0.03 6.58 7.60
N SER A 34 0.98 6.93 8.39
CA SER A 34 0.95 8.08 9.28
C SER A 34 2.30 8.79 9.25
N ARG A 35 2.30 10.08 9.56
CA ARG A 35 3.51 10.89 9.64
C ARG A 35 3.67 11.42 11.06
N PHE A 36 4.87 11.27 11.60
CA PHE A 36 5.23 11.83 12.90
C PHE A 36 5.51 13.34 12.81
N SER A 37 5.57 14.00 13.96
CA SER A 37 5.80 15.46 14.04
C SER A 37 7.17 15.90 13.52
N ASP A 38 8.14 14.99 13.47
CA ASP A 38 9.49 15.20 12.90
C ASP A 38 9.55 14.93 11.39
N GLY A 39 8.44 14.50 10.77
CA GLY A 39 8.34 14.19 9.35
C GLY A 39 8.61 12.73 8.99
N GLU A 40 8.93 11.87 9.96
CA GLU A 40 9.14 10.44 9.70
C GLU A 40 7.83 9.75 9.29
N LEU A 41 7.94 8.85 8.31
CA LEU A 41 6.84 8.03 7.82
C LEU A 41 6.75 6.73 8.59
N ARG A 42 5.56 6.41 9.08
CA ARG A 42 5.22 5.13 9.70
C ARG A 42 4.15 4.42 8.88
N ILE A 43 4.47 3.20 8.47
CA ILE A 43 3.55 2.33 7.74
C ILE A 43 3.36 1.05 8.54
N LYS A 44 2.11 0.58 8.61
CA LYS A 44 1.75 -0.67 9.25
C LYS A 44 0.70 -1.39 8.41
N ILE A 45 0.99 -2.64 8.03
CA ILE A 45 -0.01 -3.54 7.45
C ILE A 45 -0.79 -4.17 8.61
N ASN A 46 -2.11 -4.02 8.62
CA ASN A 46 -2.98 -4.39 9.74
C ASN A 46 -3.60 -5.80 9.57
N GLU A 47 -3.19 -6.53 8.54
CA GLU A 47 -3.70 -7.87 8.25
C GLU A 47 -2.58 -8.85 7.91
N ASN A 48 -2.90 -10.15 7.92
CA ASN A 48 -1.95 -11.19 7.56
C ASN A 48 -1.78 -11.26 6.04
N ILE A 49 -0.55 -11.08 5.57
CA ILE A 49 -0.14 -11.13 4.16
C ILE A 49 0.85 -12.26 3.85
N ARG A 50 1.12 -13.17 4.79
CA ARG A 50 2.09 -14.25 4.58
C ARG A 50 1.61 -15.20 3.49
N GLY A 51 2.44 -15.40 2.47
CA GLY A 51 2.12 -16.25 1.32
C GLY A 51 1.06 -15.66 0.38
N ALA A 52 0.69 -14.39 0.56
CA ALA A 52 -0.16 -13.65 -0.36
C ALA A 52 0.65 -13.12 -1.56
N ASP A 53 -0.02 -12.98 -2.70
CA ASP A 53 0.51 -12.23 -3.83
C ASP A 53 0.14 -10.75 -3.61
N VAL A 54 1.12 -9.92 -3.23
CA VAL A 54 0.93 -8.54 -2.81
C VAL A 54 1.18 -7.56 -3.95
N PHE A 55 0.21 -6.71 -4.23
CA PHE A 55 0.30 -5.62 -5.20
C PHE A 55 0.17 -4.27 -4.49
N MET A 56 1.00 -3.30 -4.88
CA MET A 56 1.01 -1.96 -4.32
C MET A 56 0.74 -0.95 -5.41
N VAL A 57 -0.27 -0.10 -5.20
CA VAL A 57 -0.61 0.99 -6.11
C VAL A 57 -0.19 2.29 -5.43
N GLN A 58 0.89 2.89 -5.93
CA GLN A 58 1.41 4.16 -5.42
C GLN A 58 2.10 4.92 -6.55
N PRO A 59 1.41 5.89 -7.18
CA PRO A 59 2.07 6.84 -8.06
C PRO A 59 3.23 7.56 -7.35
N THR A 60 4.38 7.67 -8.01
CA THR A 60 5.62 8.26 -7.44
C THR A 60 5.86 9.70 -7.89
N PHE A 61 4.82 10.38 -8.38
CA PHE A 61 4.90 11.81 -8.68
C PHE A 61 5.15 12.62 -7.40
N ALA A 62 5.63 13.86 -7.52
CA ALA A 62 5.95 14.71 -6.38
C ALA A 62 4.79 14.81 -5.36
N PRO A 63 5.08 14.89 -4.05
CA PRO A 63 6.42 14.96 -3.42
C PRO A 63 7.21 13.64 -3.44
N ALA A 64 8.53 13.73 -3.20
CA ALA A 64 9.43 12.56 -3.12
C ALA A 64 8.98 11.53 -2.05
N ASP A 65 8.20 11.97 -1.07
CA ASP A 65 7.62 11.14 -0.03
C ASP A 65 6.78 9.99 -0.58
N HIS A 66 6.13 10.14 -1.74
CA HIS A 66 5.36 9.06 -2.34
C HIS A 66 6.25 7.86 -2.72
N LEU A 67 7.48 8.13 -3.18
CA LEU A 67 8.47 7.08 -3.42
C LEU A 67 8.94 6.47 -2.10
N MET A 68 9.18 7.28 -1.06
CA MET A 68 9.56 6.78 0.26
C MET A 68 8.47 5.89 0.87
N GLU A 69 7.20 6.29 0.77
CA GLU A 69 6.06 5.47 1.21
C GLU A 69 6.03 4.11 0.50
N LEU A 70 6.24 4.08 -0.82
CA LEU A 70 6.29 2.84 -1.57
C LEU A 70 7.42 1.93 -1.09
N LEU A 71 8.62 2.46 -0.87
CA LEU A 71 9.76 1.68 -0.40
C LEU A 71 9.53 1.11 1.00
N ILE A 72 8.94 1.89 1.90
CA ILE A 72 8.60 1.44 3.26
C ILE A 72 7.46 0.40 3.22
N LEU A 73 6.45 0.58 2.36
CA LEU A 73 5.41 -0.44 2.14
C LEU A 73 6.01 -1.77 1.67
N VAL A 74 6.92 -1.73 0.70
CA VAL A 74 7.63 -2.92 0.19
C VAL A 74 8.43 -3.60 1.29
N ASP A 75 9.17 -2.85 2.11
CA ASP A 75 9.91 -3.42 3.23
C ASP A 75 8.99 -4.02 4.29
N ALA A 76 7.86 -3.38 4.59
CA ALA A 76 6.86 -3.90 5.53
C ALA A 76 6.15 -5.18 5.04
N ALA A 77 6.13 -5.42 3.73
CA ALA A 77 5.51 -6.59 3.11
C ALA A 77 6.48 -7.77 2.92
N ARG A 78 7.79 -7.57 3.13
CA ARG A 78 8.84 -8.58 2.96
C ARG A 78 8.89 -9.60 4.10
#